data_AF-A0AAV4CNB6-F1
#
_entry.id   AF-A0AAV4CNB6-F1
#
_cell.length_a   1.000
_cell.length_b   1.000
_cell.length_c   1.000
_cell.angle_alpha   90.00
_cell.angle_beta   90.00
_cell.angle_gamma   90.00
#
_symmetry.space_group_name_H-M   'P 1'
#
loop_
_entity.id
_entity.type
_entity.pdbx_description
1 polymer ?
#
loop_
_entity_poly.entity_id
_entity_poly.type
_entity_poly.pdbx_seq_one_letter_code
_entity_poly.pdbx_strand_id
1 'polypeptide(L)'
;MRLSLRKVVKFTTFLVALLLLNIWVSYNVNFWSFNNFEDRGKVLRDSSARGRDGDNGGAVPLETDRDRVGQEQDAAWNGVKSQRSFSNFAVSGNQRSAKAFSGPGTKDYFDIVQEAGLQNRPAAVKPFDNGSNLLLRSSVPNAMRNENADARIRSRPLSQPKSDTQTALKDIFISVKTTAKYHASRIRLIQKTWYALARDETYFFTDGNDKELGRDLGGHLINTNCSTGHSRRALSCKMAVEMDFYMASRKRWFCHLDDDVYLNVPRLLELLQKYNHKQDWYLGKPSLKHPLEVIDRDNPGMKLTFWFATGGAGFCISRSLALKMAPYASGGRFMTTAEQIRLPDDCTIGYIIEHLLKQRLTIINLFHSHLEALWLIKRHQLEKQVTFSYSKYSGKLNVLNVDGFDVEEDPTRLKSVHCLLFPTFRECETLPRHDE
;
A
#
# COMPACT_ATOMS: atom_id res chain seq x y z
N MET A 1 -22.99 -14.47 -57.92
CA MET A 1 -21.88 -13.50 -58.13
C MET A 1 -20.54 -14.21 -57.99
N ARG A 2 -19.86 -14.53 -59.10
CA ARG A 2 -18.48 -15.06 -59.04
C ARG A 2 -17.55 -13.88 -58.78
N LEU A 3 -17.04 -13.74 -57.56
CA LEU A 3 -15.97 -12.77 -57.29
C LEU A 3 -14.75 -13.17 -58.12
N SER A 4 -14.28 -12.24 -58.94
CA SER A 4 -13.04 -12.39 -59.71
C SER A 4 -11.92 -12.84 -58.79
N LEU A 5 -11.17 -13.87 -59.19
CA LEU A 5 -10.02 -14.40 -58.46
C LEU A 5 -9.06 -13.29 -58.01
N ARG A 6 -8.92 -12.23 -58.82
CA ARG A 6 -8.12 -11.04 -58.48
C ARG A 6 -8.65 -10.26 -57.28
N LYS A 7 -9.96 -10.19 -57.08
CA LYS A 7 -10.58 -9.54 -55.91
C LYS A 7 -10.42 -10.39 -54.65
N VAL A 8 -10.54 -11.71 -54.78
CA VAL A 8 -10.31 -12.64 -53.65
C VAL A 8 -8.87 -12.55 -53.18
N VAL A 9 -7.89 -12.63 -54.11
CA VAL A 9 -6.46 -12.52 -53.79
C VAL A 9 -6.14 -11.20 -53.09
N LYS A 10 -6.66 -10.06 -53.60
CA LYS A 10 -6.46 -8.74 -52.97
C LYS A 10 -7.07 -8.64 -51.57
N PHE A 11 -8.22 -9.26 -51.34
CA PHE A 11 -8.88 -9.24 -50.04
C PHE A 11 -8.16 -10.14 -49.03
N THR A 12 -7.69 -11.32 -49.46
CA THR A 12 -6.86 -12.19 -48.62
C THR A 12 -5.51 -11.58 -48.28
N THR A 13 -4.83 -10.91 -49.22
CA THR A 13 -3.56 -10.24 -48.92
C THR A 13 -3.76 -9.06 -47.97
N PHE A 14 -4.86 -8.31 -48.08
CA PHE A 14 -5.21 -7.26 -47.14
C PHE A 14 -5.46 -7.80 -45.71
N LEU A 15 -6.22 -8.89 -45.58
CA LEU A 15 -6.48 -9.51 -44.28
C LEU A 15 -5.20 -10.08 -43.63
N VAL A 16 -4.33 -10.71 -44.42
CA VAL A 16 -3.03 -11.20 -43.94
C VAL A 16 -2.14 -10.04 -43.48
N ALA A 17 -2.09 -8.93 -44.21
CA ALA A 17 -1.37 -7.74 -43.79
C ALA A 17 -1.92 -7.15 -42.48
N LEU A 18 -3.25 -7.13 -42.31
CA LEU A 18 -3.89 -6.66 -41.08
C LEU A 18 -3.60 -7.56 -39.88
N LEU A 19 -3.55 -8.88 -40.09
CA LEU A 19 -3.17 -9.86 -39.07
C LEU A 19 -1.71 -9.70 -38.67
N LEU A 20 -0.80 -9.57 -39.64
CA LEU A 20 0.62 -9.34 -39.39
C LEU A 20 0.86 -8.01 -38.67
N LEU A 21 0.10 -6.95 -39.00
CA LEU A 21 0.15 -5.68 -38.29
C LEU A 21 -0.32 -5.81 -36.83
N ASN A 22 -1.40 -6.55 -36.57
CA ASN A 22 -1.89 -6.78 -35.20
C ASN A 22 -0.91 -7.64 -34.38
N ILE A 23 -0.29 -8.65 -34.99
CA ILE A 23 0.77 -9.44 -34.37
C ILE A 23 1.97 -8.54 -34.08
N TRP A 24 2.40 -7.71 -35.02
CA TRP A 24 3.52 -6.78 -34.84
C TRP A 24 3.24 -5.74 -33.75
N VAL A 25 2.04 -5.14 -33.71
CA VAL A 25 1.63 -4.21 -32.64
C VAL A 25 1.60 -4.93 -31.29
N SER A 26 1.04 -6.15 -31.21
CA SER A 26 1.02 -6.93 -29.98
C SER A 26 2.43 -7.30 -29.51
N TYR A 27 3.32 -7.64 -30.44
CA TYR A 27 4.72 -7.95 -30.13
C TYR A 27 5.46 -6.70 -29.64
N ASN A 28 5.27 -5.54 -30.28
CA ASN A 28 5.93 -4.30 -29.88
C ASN A 28 5.39 -3.75 -28.55
N VAL A 29 4.08 -3.84 -28.29
CA VAL A 29 3.48 -3.42 -27.01
C VAL A 29 3.91 -4.35 -25.87
N ASN A 30 3.97 -5.67 -26.10
CA ASN A 30 4.47 -6.62 -25.09
C ASN A 30 5.99 -6.51 -24.89
N PHE A 31 6.77 -6.25 -25.94
CA PHE A 31 8.21 -6.01 -25.85
C PHE A 31 8.54 -4.72 -25.08
N TRP A 32 7.70 -3.67 -25.21
CA TRP A 32 7.82 -2.44 -24.43
C TRP A 32 7.46 -2.63 -22.94
N SER A 33 6.49 -3.50 -22.64
CA SER A 33 6.16 -3.88 -21.25
C SER A 33 7.23 -4.77 -20.61
N PHE A 34 7.86 -5.67 -21.37
CA PHE A 34 8.90 -6.58 -20.87
C PHE A 34 10.28 -5.94 -20.71
N ASN A 35 10.71 -5.06 -21.63
CA ASN A 35 12.01 -4.39 -21.51
C ASN A 35 12.08 -3.41 -20.33
N ASN A 36 10.95 -2.85 -19.89
CA ASN A 36 10.89 -2.06 -18.66
C ASN A 36 11.15 -2.87 -17.38
N PHE A 37 11.01 -4.20 -17.43
CA PHE A 37 11.30 -5.10 -16.31
C PHE A 37 12.76 -5.63 -16.35
N GLU A 38 13.33 -5.87 -17.53
CA GLU A 38 14.71 -6.38 -17.67
C GLU A 38 15.80 -5.31 -17.65
N ASP A 39 15.55 -4.07 -18.11
CA ASP A 39 16.59 -3.03 -18.13
C ASP A 39 16.99 -2.52 -16.74
N ARG A 40 16.18 -2.77 -15.71
CA ARG A 40 16.59 -2.56 -14.30
C ARG A 40 17.55 -3.64 -13.79
N GLY A 41 17.68 -4.78 -14.48
CA GLY A 41 18.55 -5.90 -14.12
C GLY A 41 19.92 -5.88 -14.79
N LYS A 42 20.10 -5.15 -15.91
CA LYS A 42 21.38 -5.10 -16.65
C LYS A 42 22.27 -3.91 -16.30
N VAL A 43 21.71 -2.80 -15.82
CA VAL A 43 22.50 -1.63 -15.38
C VAL A 43 23.31 -1.91 -14.09
N LEU A 44 22.98 -2.96 -13.33
CA LEU A 44 23.70 -3.34 -12.10
C LEU A 44 24.84 -4.36 -12.31
N ARG A 45 25.06 -4.86 -13.54
CA ARG A 45 26.14 -5.82 -13.82
C ARG A 45 27.39 -5.22 -14.48
N ASP A 46 27.29 -4.04 -15.10
CA ASP A 46 28.45 -3.37 -15.71
C ASP A 46 29.12 -2.30 -14.84
N SER A 47 28.56 -1.97 -13.67
CA SER A 47 29.15 -0.96 -12.76
C SER A 47 30.23 -1.49 -11.82
N SER A 48 30.59 -2.78 -11.89
CA SER A 48 31.66 -3.37 -11.08
C SER A 48 33.06 -3.23 -11.72
N ALA A 49 33.19 -2.57 -12.87
CA ALA A 49 34.47 -2.44 -13.55
C ALA A 49 34.61 -1.09 -14.27
N ARG A 50 34.74 0.00 -13.50
CA ARG A 50 35.58 1.18 -13.80
C ARG A 50 35.39 2.22 -12.71
N GLY A 51 36.50 2.57 -12.07
CA GLY A 51 36.54 3.64 -11.08
C GLY A 51 36.50 5.03 -11.71
N ARG A 52 36.02 5.96 -10.87
CA ARG A 52 36.21 7.41 -10.83
C ARG A 52 35.59 8.30 -11.92
N ASP A 53 34.72 9.17 -11.38
CA ASP A 53 34.41 10.56 -11.70
C ASP A 53 33.62 10.91 -12.98
N GLY A 54 32.52 11.64 -12.77
CA GLY A 54 31.70 12.22 -13.84
C GLY A 54 30.28 12.58 -13.40
N ASP A 55 30.16 13.43 -12.38
CA ASP A 55 28.94 14.17 -12.05
C ASP A 55 28.53 15.07 -13.23
N ASN A 56 27.24 15.21 -13.49
CA ASN A 56 26.69 16.22 -14.40
C ASN A 56 25.25 16.55 -14.01
N GLY A 57 25.10 17.68 -13.34
CA GLY A 57 23.79 18.30 -13.14
C GLY A 57 23.73 19.48 -12.18
N GLY A 58 24.59 20.50 -12.31
CA GLY A 58 24.29 21.82 -11.73
C GLY A 58 25.47 22.76 -11.50
N ALA A 59 25.62 23.74 -12.39
CA ALA A 59 26.20 25.09 -12.24
C ALA A 59 27.26 25.41 -11.15
N VAL A 60 28.42 25.90 -11.62
CA VAL A 60 29.59 26.53 -10.94
C VAL A 60 29.49 28.05 -11.26
N PRO A 61 29.97 29.05 -10.46
CA PRO A 61 31.39 29.15 -10.08
C PRO A 61 31.89 29.73 -8.72
N LEU A 62 33.11 29.25 -8.39
CA LEU A 62 34.33 29.87 -7.76
C LEU A 62 34.24 30.33 -6.28
N GLU A 63 35.21 30.15 -5.36
CA GLU A 63 36.65 29.85 -5.42
C GLU A 63 37.20 29.39 -4.01
N THR A 64 38.24 28.52 -4.03
CA THR A 64 39.42 28.31 -3.11
C THR A 64 39.25 28.19 -1.56
N ASP A 65 40.01 27.40 -0.78
CA ASP A 65 41.35 26.80 -0.91
C ASP A 65 41.57 25.62 0.08
N ARG A 66 42.38 24.63 -0.36
CA ARG A 66 43.41 23.81 0.33
C ARG A 66 43.23 23.05 1.67
N ASP A 67 43.49 21.74 1.54
CA ASP A 67 44.58 20.93 2.15
C ASP A 67 44.29 19.83 3.20
N ARG A 68 44.90 18.66 2.90
CA ARG A 68 45.61 17.65 3.74
C ARG A 68 45.00 16.25 4.02
N VAL A 69 45.37 15.31 3.14
CA VAL A 69 46.10 14.02 3.32
C VAL A 69 46.05 13.26 4.66
N GLY A 70 45.77 11.95 4.56
CA GLY A 70 46.22 10.89 5.48
C GLY A 70 45.77 9.48 5.06
N GLN A 71 46.71 8.63 4.61
CA GLN A 71 46.58 7.22 4.21
C GLN A 71 46.84 6.25 5.39
N GLU A 72 46.27 5.04 5.35
CA GLU A 72 46.84 3.75 5.86
C GLU A 72 45.90 2.60 5.40
N GLN A 73 46.24 1.79 4.38
CA GLN A 73 47.00 0.52 4.34
C GLN A 73 46.33 -0.75 4.93
N ASP A 74 45.76 -1.54 4.01
CA ASP A 74 45.79 -3.00 3.77
C ASP A 74 46.21 -4.01 4.85
N ALA A 75 45.42 -5.09 4.96
CA ALA A 75 45.93 -6.46 5.02
C ALA A 75 44.85 -7.50 4.61
N ALA A 76 45.19 -8.31 3.60
CA ALA A 76 44.42 -9.45 3.10
C ALA A 76 44.95 -10.77 3.69
N TRP A 77 44.10 -11.79 3.83
CA TRP A 77 44.51 -13.19 3.92
C TRP A 77 43.54 -14.14 3.21
N ASN A 78 44.13 -15.17 2.61
CA ASN A 78 43.61 -16.07 1.58
C ASN A 78 42.65 -17.18 2.09
N GLY A 79 41.96 -17.80 1.13
CA GLY A 79 40.90 -18.78 1.33
C GLY A 79 41.32 -20.25 1.36
N VAL A 80 40.32 -21.13 1.52
CA VAL A 80 40.39 -22.58 1.29
C VAL A 80 39.02 -23.08 0.79
N LYS A 81 39.03 -23.86 -0.30
CA LYS A 81 37.92 -24.69 -0.81
C LYS A 81 37.94 -26.07 -0.13
N SER A 82 36.77 -26.67 0.11
CA SER A 82 36.58 -28.12 -0.08
C SER A 82 35.10 -28.51 -0.12
N GLN A 83 34.77 -29.41 -1.05
CA GLN A 83 33.48 -30.06 -1.25
C GLN A 83 33.24 -31.18 -0.22
N ARG A 84 31.97 -31.52 0.05
CA ARG A 84 31.52 -32.91 0.25
C ARG A 84 30.01 -33.03 0.10
N SER A 85 29.62 -34.02 -0.71
CA SER A 85 28.29 -34.62 -0.83
C SER A 85 28.07 -35.60 0.33
N PHE A 86 26.85 -35.73 0.85
CA PHE A 86 26.18 -37.00 1.15
C PHE A 86 24.69 -36.79 1.50
N SER A 87 23.92 -37.83 1.18
CA SER A 87 22.47 -37.97 1.10
C SER A 87 21.76 -38.39 2.40
N ASN A 88 20.46 -38.05 2.47
CA ASN A 88 19.34 -38.65 3.23
C ASN A 88 19.37 -38.65 4.76
N PHE A 89 18.36 -38.05 5.41
CA PHE A 89 17.41 -38.74 6.31
C PHE A 89 16.31 -37.79 6.88
N ALA A 90 15.07 -38.31 6.82
CA ALA A 90 13.90 -38.13 7.69
C ALA A 90 13.47 -36.75 8.24
N VAL A 91 12.22 -36.41 7.90
CA VAL A 91 11.36 -35.44 8.55
C VAL A 91 11.11 -35.85 10.01
N SER A 92 11.58 -35.03 10.95
CA SER A 92 11.14 -35.07 12.35
C SER A 92 10.61 -33.69 12.73
N GLY A 93 9.36 -33.63 13.15
CA GLY A 93 8.72 -32.42 13.66
C GLY A 93 9.40 -31.95 14.94
N ASN A 94 10.01 -30.77 14.86
CA ASN A 94 10.30 -29.87 15.99
C ASN A 94 10.90 -28.57 15.42
N GLN A 95 10.05 -27.63 14.99
CA GLN A 95 10.51 -26.27 14.76
C GLN A 95 10.65 -25.56 16.10
N ARG A 96 11.87 -25.54 16.61
CA ARG A 96 12.32 -24.66 17.67
C ARG A 96 12.21 -23.21 17.19
N SER A 97 11.67 -22.33 18.03
CA SER A 97 11.65 -20.87 17.84
C SER A 97 13.01 -20.37 17.36
N ALA A 98 13.00 -19.60 16.27
CA ALA A 98 14.20 -18.95 15.77
C ALA A 98 14.75 -17.99 16.84
N LYS A 99 15.98 -18.26 17.27
CA LYS A 99 16.78 -17.42 18.16
C LYS A 99 16.94 -16.03 17.53
N ALA A 100 16.70 -15.00 18.33
CA ALA A 100 16.95 -13.60 18.00
C ALA A 100 18.44 -13.41 17.64
N PHE A 101 18.69 -12.75 16.50
CA PHE A 101 20.02 -12.32 16.10
C PHE A 101 20.19 -10.88 16.58
N SER A 102 20.74 -10.71 17.77
CA SER A 102 21.08 -9.39 18.35
C SER A 102 22.54 -9.06 18.04
N GLY A 103 22.77 -8.12 17.11
CA GLY A 103 24.05 -7.42 16.99
C GLY A 103 24.20 -6.38 18.10
N PRO A 104 25.43 -6.03 18.55
CA PRO A 104 25.59 -5.07 19.63
C PRO A 104 25.31 -3.64 19.12
N GLY A 105 24.26 -3.01 19.67
CA GLY A 105 23.93 -1.60 19.44
C GLY A 105 22.54 -1.28 18.88
N THR A 106 21.70 -2.28 18.60
CA THR A 106 20.32 -2.07 18.12
C THR A 106 19.32 -2.17 19.28
N LYS A 107 18.50 -1.13 19.50
CA LYS A 107 17.31 -1.23 20.36
C LYS A 107 16.45 -2.42 19.94
N ASP A 108 15.89 -3.13 20.92
CA ASP A 108 15.12 -4.35 20.64
C ASP A 108 13.87 -4.00 19.82
N TYR A 109 13.40 -4.92 18.97
CA TYR A 109 12.21 -4.71 18.13
C TYR A 109 10.98 -4.33 18.98
N PHE A 110 10.92 -4.84 20.21
CA PHE A 110 9.89 -4.48 21.18
C PHE A 110 10.02 -3.05 21.73
N ASP A 111 11.24 -2.49 21.80
CA ASP A 111 11.47 -1.13 22.29
C ASP A 111 10.95 -0.08 21.28
N ILE A 112 11.04 -0.37 19.98
CA ILE A 112 10.49 0.51 18.91
C ILE A 112 8.96 0.60 19.01
N VAL A 113 8.30 -0.53 19.28
CA VAL A 113 6.83 -0.59 19.43
C VAL A 113 6.38 0.08 20.73
N GLN A 114 7.22 0.05 21.76
CA GLN A 114 6.91 0.62 23.08
C GLN A 114 7.21 2.13 23.16
N GLU A 115 8.23 2.64 22.47
CA GLU A 115 8.52 4.08 22.35
C GLU A 115 7.51 4.83 21.45
N ALA A 116 6.77 4.12 20.58
CA ALA A 116 5.73 4.69 19.71
C ALA A 116 4.40 5.05 20.43
N GLY A 117 4.37 5.12 21.76
CA GLY A 117 3.32 5.83 22.50
C GLY A 117 1.95 5.15 22.64
N LEU A 118 1.79 3.88 22.32
CA LEU A 118 0.54 3.15 22.53
C LEU A 118 0.46 2.56 23.96
N GLN A 119 0.25 3.40 24.96
CA GLN A 119 -0.11 2.95 26.30
C GLN A 119 -1.63 2.69 26.40
N ASN A 120 -1.98 1.42 26.56
CA ASN A 120 -3.12 1.00 27.40
C ASN A 120 -2.80 -0.36 27.99
N ARG A 121 -2.37 -0.38 29.26
CA ARG A 121 -2.15 -1.61 30.04
C ARG A 121 -3.50 -2.32 30.24
N PRO A 122 -3.65 -3.61 29.95
CA PRO A 122 -4.72 -4.38 30.56
C PRO A 122 -4.33 -4.74 32.00
N ALA A 123 -5.25 -4.50 32.93
CA ALA A 123 -5.16 -5.04 34.28
C ALA A 123 -5.06 -6.58 34.23
N ALA A 124 -4.21 -7.14 35.08
CA ALA A 124 -3.98 -8.57 35.19
C ALA A 124 -5.29 -9.31 35.50
N VAL A 125 -5.70 -10.20 34.60
CA VAL A 125 -6.80 -11.14 34.84
C VAL A 125 -6.22 -12.36 35.56
N LYS A 126 -6.66 -12.59 36.79
CA LYS A 126 -6.39 -13.83 37.54
C LYS A 126 -7.22 -14.99 36.96
N PRO A 127 -6.74 -16.25 37.02
CA PRO A 127 -7.49 -17.38 36.51
C PRO A 127 -8.66 -17.70 37.44
N PHE A 128 -9.86 -17.85 36.87
CA PHE A 128 -11.04 -18.35 37.58
C PHE A 128 -11.32 -19.77 37.13
N ASP A 129 -11.42 -20.65 38.12
CA ASP A 129 -11.57 -22.10 37.99
C ASP A 129 -12.98 -22.51 38.38
N ASN A 130 -13.39 -23.66 37.86
CA ASN A 130 -14.54 -24.50 38.21
C ASN A 130 -15.99 -24.08 37.88
N GLY A 131 -16.68 -25.06 37.29
CA GLY A 131 -17.85 -25.62 37.99
C GLY A 131 -19.16 -25.57 37.24
N SER A 132 -19.44 -26.63 36.49
CA SER A 132 -20.74 -26.96 35.91
C SER A 132 -21.83 -27.18 36.96
N ASN A 133 -23.07 -27.00 36.52
CA ASN A 133 -24.36 -27.38 37.12
C ASN A 133 -25.05 -26.33 38.00
N LEU A 134 -26.18 -25.80 37.51
CA LEU A 134 -27.48 -26.13 38.10
C LEU A 134 -28.65 -25.73 37.19
N LEU A 135 -29.59 -26.65 37.07
CA LEU A 135 -30.81 -26.59 36.27
C LEU A 135 -31.87 -25.66 36.87
N LEU A 136 -32.66 -25.09 35.96
CA LEU A 136 -33.90 -24.37 36.20
C LEU A 136 -34.92 -25.15 37.05
N ARG A 137 -35.58 -24.45 37.98
CA ARG A 137 -37.04 -24.54 38.16
C ARG A 137 -37.55 -23.35 38.96
N SER A 138 -38.27 -22.44 38.29
CA SER A 138 -39.14 -21.46 38.93
C SER A 138 -40.59 -21.95 38.85
N SER A 139 -41.28 -21.92 39.99
CA SER A 139 -42.72 -22.13 40.12
C SER A 139 -43.36 -20.84 40.61
N VAL A 140 -44.36 -20.39 39.85
CA VAL A 140 -45.20 -19.20 40.05
C VAL A 140 -46.12 -19.39 41.27
N PRO A 141 -46.59 -18.30 41.91
CA PRO A 141 -48.04 -18.15 42.03
C PRO A 141 -48.59 -16.78 41.64
N ASN A 142 -49.79 -16.85 41.04
CA ASN A 142 -50.68 -15.80 40.59
C ASN A 142 -51.34 -15.03 41.75
N ALA A 143 -51.60 -13.73 41.57
CA ALA A 143 -52.68 -13.02 42.24
C ALA A 143 -53.25 -11.91 41.31
N MET A 144 -54.56 -12.01 41.03
CA MET A 144 -55.44 -10.94 40.50
C MET A 144 -55.59 -9.83 41.57
N ARG A 145 -56.04 -8.58 41.37
CA ARG A 145 -56.88 -7.88 40.38
C ARG A 145 -56.81 -6.37 40.75
N ASN A 146 -56.81 -5.43 39.80
CA ASN A 146 -57.70 -4.26 39.82
C ASN A 146 -57.57 -3.36 38.59
N GLU A 147 -58.71 -2.79 38.19
CA GLU A 147 -58.98 -2.03 36.98
C GLU A 147 -58.64 -0.52 37.09
N ASN A 148 -58.62 0.11 35.91
CA ASN A 148 -58.75 1.54 35.58
C ASN A 148 -57.51 2.44 35.66
N ALA A 149 -56.96 2.78 34.49
CA ALA A 149 -56.89 4.17 34.02
C ALA A 149 -56.36 4.24 32.58
N ASP A 150 -57.15 4.88 31.74
CA ASP A 150 -56.87 5.26 30.36
C ASP A 150 -55.69 6.25 30.31
N ALA A 151 -54.59 5.87 29.67
CA ALA A 151 -53.53 6.79 29.29
C ALA A 151 -52.87 6.31 27.99
N ARG A 152 -53.22 6.97 26.89
CA ARG A 152 -52.55 6.87 25.59
C ARG A 152 -51.05 7.16 25.73
N ILE A 153 -50.25 6.13 25.91
CA ILE A 153 -48.79 6.21 25.75
C ILE A 153 -48.53 6.31 24.25
N ARG A 154 -48.32 7.55 23.77
CA ARG A 154 -47.61 7.77 22.51
C ARG A 154 -46.25 7.09 22.64
N SER A 155 -46.07 5.95 21.97
CA SER A 155 -44.76 5.34 21.79
C SER A 155 -43.88 6.34 21.03
N ARG A 156 -43.09 7.12 21.76
CA ARG A 156 -41.85 7.70 21.22
C ARG A 156 -41.08 6.52 20.63
N PRO A 157 -40.67 6.54 19.35
CA PRO A 157 -39.76 5.53 18.88
C PRO A 157 -38.51 5.66 19.76
N LEU A 158 -38.16 4.59 20.49
CA LEU A 158 -36.81 4.47 21.02
C LEU A 158 -35.90 4.65 19.80
N SER A 159 -35.19 5.77 19.76
CA SER A 159 -34.09 5.96 18.83
C SER A 159 -33.17 4.76 19.03
N GLN A 160 -33.19 3.84 18.06
CA GLN A 160 -32.25 2.72 18.06
C GLN A 160 -30.85 3.32 18.19
N PRO A 161 -30.01 2.80 19.10
CA PRO A 161 -28.62 3.24 19.16
C PRO A 161 -28.04 3.02 17.77
N LYS A 162 -27.48 4.08 17.15
CA LYS A 162 -26.74 3.97 15.89
C LYS A 162 -25.82 2.77 16.02
N SER A 163 -26.04 1.77 15.18
CA SER A 163 -25.42 0.45 15.30
C SER A 163 -23.91 0.57 15.42
N ASP A 164 -23.32 -0.08 16.43
CA ASP A 164 -21.87 -0.22 16.68
C ASP A 164 -21.11 -0.91 15.51
N THR A 165 -21.81 -1.20 14.41
CA THR A 165 -21.36 -1.88 13.19
C THR A 165 -20.92 -0.94 12.07
N GLN A 166 -21.32 0.34 12.07
CA GLN A 166 -20.97 1.24 10.97
C GLN A 166 -19.54 1.75 11.13
N THR A 167 -18.71 1.58 10.10
CA THR A 167 -17.33 2.08 10.05
C THR A 167 -17.32 3.61 10.22
N ALA A 168 -16.57 4.11 11.20
CA ALA A 168 -16.25 5.53 11.38
C ALA A 168 -14.81 5.84 10.94
N LEU A 169 -14.45 7.12 10.77
CA LEU A 169 -13.10 7.51 10.33
C LEU A 169 -12.01 6.94 11.27
N LYS A 170 -12.20 7.09 12.59
CA LYS A 170 -11.31 6.53 13.63
C LYS A 170 -11.03 5.03 13.52
N ASP A 171 -11.88 4.28 12.83
CA ASP A 171 -11.73 2.84 12.62
C ASP A 171 -10.76 2.51 11.47
N ILE A 172 -10.26 3.51 10.74
CA ILE A 172 -9.41 3.36 9.56
C ILE A 172 -7.97 3.72 9.93
N PHE A 173 -7.03 2.86 9.55
CA PHE A 173 -5.60 3.11 9.60
C PHE A 173 -5.12 3.43 8.19
N ILE A 174 -4.73 4.68 7.94
CA ILE A 174 -4.20 5.11 6.64
C ILE A 174 -2.68 5.10 6.75
N SER A 175 -2.05 4.26 5.95
CA SER A 175 -0.61 4.15 5.85
C SER A 175 -0.13 4.81 4.58
N VAL A 176 0.82 5.75 4.68
CA VAL A 176 1.47 6.40 3.55
C VAL A 176 2.95 6.03 3.53
N LYS A 177 3.39 5.33 2.51
CA LYS A 177 4.79 4.96 2.34
C LYS A 177 5.57 6.06 1.64
N THR A 178 6.72 6.43 2.20
CA THR A 178 7.58 7.48 1.66
C THR A 178 9.07 7.19 1.93
N THR A 179 9.92 8.14 1.57
CA THR A 179 11.36 8.17 1.86
C THR A 179 11.76 9.57 2.26
N ALA A 180 12.87 9.70 3.01
CA ALA A 180 13.41 10.98 3.47
C ALA A 180 13.55 12.01 2.34
N LYS A 181 13.90 11.55 1.13
CA LYS A 181 14.02 12.40 -0.06
C LYS A 181 12.72 13.14 -0.43
N TYR A 182 11.56 12.58 -0.09
CA TYR A 182 10.25 13.12 -0.48
C TYR A 182 9.51 13.83 0.64
N HIS A 183 10.11 13.97 1.83
CA HIS A 183 9.54 14.73 2.93
C HIS A 183 9.15 16.15 2.51
N ALA A 184 10.08 16.91 1.93
CA ALA A 184 9.85 18.30 1.54
C ALA A 184 8.94 18.47 0.31
N SER A 185 9.01 17.53 -0.65
CA SER A 185 8.34 17.68 -1.95
C SER A 185 6.96 17.03 -2.02
N ARG A 186 6.78 15.84 -1.44
CA ARG A 186 5.52 15.08 -1.52
C ARG A 186 4.74 15.13 -0.22
N ILE A 187 5.38 14.92 0.93
CA ILE A 187 4.66 14.87 2.21
C ILE A 187 4.13 16.25 2.60
N ARG A 188 4.90 17.33 2.36
CA ARG A 188 4.39 18.70 2.56
C ARG A 188 3.20 19.03 1.66
N LEU A 189 3.11 18.46 0.45
CA LEU A 189 1.94 18.62 -0.43
C LEU A 189 0.73 17.87 0.13
N ILE A 190 0.91 16.63 0.60
CA ILE A 190 -0.15 15.86 1.27
C ILE A 190 -0.67 16.59 2.51
N GLN A 191 0.23 17.15 3.32
CA GLN A 191 -0.09 17.90 4.53
C GLN A 191 -0.99 19.12 4.26
N LYS A 192 -0.74 19.83 3.16
CA LYS A 192 -1.51 21.00 2.71
C LYS A 192 -2.83 20.64 2.02
N THR A 193 -3.12 19.35 1.85
CA THR A 193 -4.30 18.88 1.13
C THR A 193 -5.08 17.86 1.97
N TRP A 194 -5.22 16.63 1.50
CA TRP A 194 -6.18 15.67 2.08
C TRP A 194 -5.84 15.20 3.49
N TYR A 195 -4.58 15.26 3.92
CA TYR A 195 -4.16 14.88 5.28
C TYR A 195 -4.94 15.65 6.34
N ALA A 196 -5.29 16.91 6.07
CA ALA A 196 -6.03 17.74 7.01
C ALA A 196 -7.40 17.15 7.39
N LEU A 197 -7.96 16.25 6.58
CA LEU A 197 -9.24 15.59 6.81
C LEU A 197 -9.14 14.29 7.63
N ALA A 198 -7.94 13.74 7.86
CA ALA A 198 -7.72 12.44 8.50
C ALA A 198 -6.39 12.38 9.27
N ARG A 199 -6.05 13.43 10.01
CA ARG A 199 -4.75 13.58 10.69
C ARG A 199 -4.48 12.44 11.67
N ASP A 200 -5.48 12.12 12.49
CA ASP A 200 -5.39 11.13 13.58
C ASP A 200 -5.34 9.69 13.06
N GLU A 201 -5.74 9.47 11.81
CA GLU A 201 -5.80 8.17 11.15
C GLU A 201 -4.60 7.90 10.24
N THR A 202 -3.80 8.93 9.92
CA THR A 202 -2.76 8.84 8.88
C THR A 202 -1.36 8.75 9.48
N TYR A 203 -0.62 7.71 9.08
CA TYR A 203 0.75 7.41 9.50
C TYR A 203 1.66 7.35 8.28
N PHE A 204 2.83 7.98 8.37
CA PHE A 204 3.83 8.06 7.31
C PHE A 204 5.00 7.17 7.64
N PHE A 205 5.32 6.20 6.78
CA PHE A 205 6.40 5.25 6.98
C PHE A 205 7.58 5.60 6.07
N THR A 206 8.70 5.97 6.68
CA THR A 206 9.87 6.52 5.98
C THR A 206 11.16 5.78 6.36
N ASP A 207 12.26 6.12 5.69
CA ASP A 207 13.62 5.62 5.93
C ASP A 207 14.57 6.67 6.51
N GLY A 208 14.05 7.83 6.94
CA GLY A 208 14.86 8.85 7.59
C GLY A 208 14.09 9.69 8.59
N ASN A 209 14.81 10.25 9.56
CA ASN A 209 14.24 11.13 10.57
C ASN A 209 14.05 12.54 10.02
N ASP A 210 12.95 13.18 10.40
CA ASP A 210 12.70 14.61 10.19
C ASP A 210 11.95 15.13 11.41
N LYS A 211 12.66 15.87 12.27
CA LYS A 211 12.11 16.33 13.56
C LYS A 211 11.03 17.37 13.38
N GLU A 212 11.13 18.22 12.36
CA GLU A 212 10.14 19.26 12.11
C GLU A 212 8.87 18.63 11.56
N LEU A 213 9.00 17.85 10.48
CA LEU A 213 7.87 17.14 9.89
C LEU A 213 7.22 16.18 10.89
N GLY A 214 8.00 15.48 11.71
CA GLY A 214 7.48 14.61 12.76
C GLY A 214 6.62 15.34 13.80
N ARG A 215 6.99 16.57 14.19
CA ARG A 215 6.17 17.41 15.06
C ARG A 215 4.89 17.87 14.36
N ASP A 216 5.00 18.31 13.11
CA ASP A 216 3.86 18.82 12.34
C ASP A 216 2.84 17.71 12.00
N LEU A 217 3.30 16.45 11.95
CA LEU A 217 2.49 15.26 11.77
C LEU A 217 2.04 14.62 13.10
N GLY A 218 2.20 15.30 14.24
CA GLY A 218 1.71 14.79 15.53
C GLY A 218 2.38 13.49 16.00
N GLY A 219 3.63 13.25 15.60
CA GLY A 219 4.34 12.00 15.89
C GLY A 219 4.02 10.85 14.95
N HIS A 220 3.22 11.07 13.90
CA HIS A 220 2.86 10.04 12.92
C HIS A 220 3.88 9.86 11.79
N LEU A 221 5.10 10.42 11.91
CA LEU A 221 6.21 10.12 11.02
C LEU A 221 7.07 8.99 11.62
N ILE A 222 6.93 7.78 11.08
CA ILE A 222 7.56 6.57 11.57
C ILE A 222 8.80 6.25 10.75
N ASN A 223 9.97 6.39 11.36
CA ASN A 223 11.21 5.87 10.75
C ASN A 223 11.27 4.35 10.91
N THR A 224 11.20 3.65 9.79
CA THR A 224 11.21 2.19 9.71
C THR A 224 12.59 1.57 9.93
N ASN A 225 13.66 2.38 9.87
CA ASN A 225 15.06 1.92 9.82
C ASN A 225 15.35 0.94 8.66
N CYS A 226 14.48 0.88 7.66
CA CYS A 226 14.71 0.15 6.42
C CYS A 226 15.70 0.91 5.53
N SER A 227 16.33 0.20 4.59
CA SER A 227 17.21 0.82 3.60
C SER A 227 16.47 1.88 2.77
N THR A 228 17.24 2.87 2.31
CA THR A 228 16.72 3.97 1.49
C THR A 228 16.36 3.51 0.07
N GLY A 229 15.42 4.21 -0.56
CA GLY A 229 15.10 4.07 -1.98
C GLY A 229 14.02 3.02 -2.31
N HIS A 230 13.91 2.71 -3.61
CA HIS A 230 12.81 1.95 -4.22
C HIS A 230 13.17 0.50 -4.57
N SER A 231 14.14 -0.10 -3.88
CA SER A 231 14.43 -1.52 -4.11
C SER A 231 13.29 -2.39 -3.58
N ARG A 232 13.05 -3.56 -4.21
CA ARG A 232 12.03 -4.53 -3.76
C ARG A 232 12.14 -4.82 -2.26
N ARG A 233 13.38 -5.03 -1.78
CA ARG A 233 13.67 -5.34 -0.38
C ARG A 233 13.39 -4.15 0.54
N ALA A 234 13.74 -2.93 0.13
CA ALA A 234 13.46 -1.72 0.90
C ALA A 234 11.95 -1.45 1.03
N LEU A 235 11.19 -1.56 -0.07
CA LEU A 235 9.75 -1.37 -0.08
C LEU A 235 9.03 -2.45 0.74
N SER A 236 9.44 -3.72 0.60
CA SER A 236 8.90 -4.82 1.39
C SER A 236 9.20 -4.65 2.89
N CYS A 237 10.35 -4.10 3.23
CA CYS A 237 10.72 -3.82 4.62
C CYS A 237 9.80 -2.76 5.22
N LYS A 238 9.55 -1.65 4.50
CA LYS A 238 8.60 -0.62 4.93
C LYS A 238 7.20 -1.21 5.08
N MET A 239 6.71 -1.97 4.10
CA MET A 239 5.40 -2.64 4.15
C MET A 239 5.29 -3.60 5.35
N ALA A 240 6.35 -4.31 5.73
CA ALA A 240 6.36 -5.14 6.93
C ALA A 240 6.09 -4.30 8.20
N VAL A 241 6.73 -3.14 8.31
CA VAL A 241 6.52 -2.20 9.43
C VAL A 241 5.12 -1.59 9.41
N GLU A 242 4.60 -1.23 8.22
CA GLU A 242 3.21 -0.75 8.05
C GLU A 242 2.21 -1.76 8.59
N MET A 243 2.35 -3.04 8.21
CA MET A 243 1.49 -4.13 8.68
C MET A 243 1.60 -4.33 10.19
N ASP A 244 2.80 -4.28 10.76
CA ASP A 244 3.00 -4.45 12.20
C ASP A 244 2.36 -3.30 13.01
N PHE A 245 2.55 -2.05 12.58
CA PHE A 245 1.90 -0.89 13.20
C PHE A 245 0.37 -0.96 13.10
N TYR A 246 -0.15 -1.31 11.92
CA TYR A 246 -1.57 -1.51 11.75
C TYR A 246 -2.10 -2.60 12.70
N MET A 247 -1.40 -3.72 12.79
CA MET A 247 -1.83 -4.84 13.64
C MET A 247 -1.89 -4.46 15.12
N ALA A 248 -0.93 -3.64 15.58
CA ALA A 248 -0.89 -3.07 16.92
C ALA A 248 -2.02 -2.04 17.17
N SER A 249 -2.39 -1.25 16.16
CA SER A 249 -3.44 -0.22 16.27
C SER A 249 -4.85 -0.77 16.56
N ARG A 250 -5.10 -2.04 16.22
CA ARG A 250 -6.42 -2.72 16.32
C ARG A 250 -7.56 -2.06 15.52
N LYS A 251 -7.23 -1.15 14.60
CA LYS A 251 -8.23 -0.49 13.72
C LYS A 251 -8.91 -1.49 12.79
N ARG A 252 -10.16 -1.21 12.42
CA ARG A 252 -11.03 -2.12 11.65
C ARG A 252 -10.60 -2.25 10.18
N TRP A 253 -9.91 -1.24 9.65
CA TRP A 253 -9.42 -1.21 8.27
C TRP A 253 -7.97 -0.75 8.20
N PHE A 254 -7.19 -1.44 7.39
CA PHE A 254 -5.89 -0.96 6.90
C PHE A 254 -6.09 -0.42 5.50
N CYS A 255 -5.59 0.78 5.20
CA CYS A 255 -5.54 1.32 3.85
C CYS A 255 -4.13 1.81 3.56
N HIS A 256 -3.52 1.25 2.51
CA HIS A 256 -2.18 1.60 2.06
C HIS A 256 -2.25 2.61 0.92
N LEU A 257 -1.34 3.58 0.93
CA LEU A 257 -1.11 4.58 -0.10
C LEU A 257 0.40 4.82 -0.29
N ASP A 258 0.81 5.19 -1.50
CA ASP A 258 2.12 5.78 -1.75
C ASP A 258 2.06 7.31 -1.61
N ASP A 259 3.22 7.96 -1.43
CA ASP A 259 3.33 9.40 -1.21
C ASP A 259 3.04 10.30 -2.43
N ASP A 260 2.74 9.71 -3.59
CA ASP A 260 2.22 10.42 -4.77
C ASP A 260 0.72 10.20 -4.98
N VAL A 261 0.02 9.72 -3.96
CA VAL A 261 -1.44 9.48 -4.00
C VAL A 261 -2.20 10.58 -3.23
N TYR A 262 -3.23 11.13 -3.88
CA TYR A 262 -4.26 11.94 -3.26
C TYR A 262 -5.41 11.06 -2.79
N LEU A 263 -5.87 11.25 -1.55
CA LEU A 263 -7.00 10.53 -0.98
C LEU A 263 -8.23 11.44 -0.82
N ASN A 264 -9.36 11.04 -1.42
CA ASN A 264 -10.66 11.63 -1.10
C ASN A 264 -11.24 10.95 0.15
N VAL A 265 -10.88 11.48 1.33
CA VAL A 265 -11.20 10.88 2.64
C VAL A 265 -12.69 10.58 2.83
N PRO A 266 -13.64 11.49 2.53
CA PRO A 266 -15.07 11.19 2.61
C PRO A 266 -15.49 10.01 1.72
N ARG A 267 -14.97 9.93 0.49
CA ARG A 267 -15.30 8.82 -0.43
C ARG A 267 -14.71 7.49 0.02
N LEU A 268 -13.52 7.51 0.63
CA LEU A 268 -12.96 6.31 1.27
C LEU A 268 -13.87 5.82 2.40
N LEU A 269 -14.28 6.70 3.31
CA LEU A 269 -15.14 6.32 4.43
C LEU A 269 -16.48 5.75 3.95
N GLU A 270 -17.15 6.42 3.00
CA GLU A 270 -18.39 5.93 2.39
C GLU A 270 -18.22 4.57 1.69
N LEU A 271 -17.08 4.35 1.03
CA LEU A 271 -16.77 3.05 0.44
C LEU A 271 -16.69 1.97 1.53
N LEU A 272 -15.89 2.19 2.57
CA LEU A 272 -15.66 1.20 3.63
C LEU A 272 -16.90 0.94 4.49
N GLN A 273 -17.84 1.87 4.56
CA GLN A 273 -19.14 1.66 5.22
C GLN A 273 -20.03 0.64 4.48
N LYS A 274 -19.78 0.35 3.20
CA LYS A 274 -20.52 -0.65 2.43
C LYS A 274 -20.10 -2.08 2.72
N TYR A 275 -18.96 -2.27 3.42
CA TYR A 275 -18.37 -3.58 3.67
C TYR A 275 -18.31 -3.86 5.17
N ASN A 276 -18.67 -5.08 5.57
CA ASN A 276 -18.55 -5.50 6.95
C ASN A 276 -17.09 -5.87 7.27
N HIS A 277 -16.42 -5.08 8.10
CA HIS A 277 -15.02 -5.28 8.53
C HIS A 277 -14.74 -6.62 9.23
N LYS A 278 -15.77 -7.34 9.69
CA LYS A 278 -15.67 -8.69 10.27
C LYS A 278 -15.63 -9.80 9.21
N GLN A 279 -15.82 -9.46 7.94
CA GLN A 279 -15.65 -10.36 6.79
C GLN A 279 -14.33 -10.03 6.09
N ASP A 280 -13.86 -10.96 5.27
CA ASP A 280 -12.56 -10.84 4.62
C ASP A 280 -12.64 -10.03 3.33
N TRP A 281 -12.25 -8.77 3.42
CA TRP A 281 -12.21 -7.86 2.28
C TRP A 281 -10.78 -7.43 1.95
N TYR A 282 -10.44 -7.59 0.68
CA TYR A 282 -9.30 -6.96 0.02
C TYR A 282 -9.85 -6.08 -1.11
N LEU A 283 -9.79 -4.76 -0.93
CA LEU A 283 -10.41 -3.78 -1.81
C LEU A 283 -9.32 -3.00 -2.55
N GLY A 284 -9.40 -2.90 -3.86
CA GLY A 284 -8.44 -2.11 -4.64
C GLY A 284 -8.60 -2.35 -6.13
N LYS A 285 -7.61 -1.93 -6.91
CA LYS A 285 -7.66 -2.04 -8.37
C LYS A 285 -6.40 -2.70 -8.95
N PRO A 286 -6.54 -3.74 -9.78
CA PRO A 286 -5.40 -4.31 -10.47
C PRO A 286 -4.95 -3.39 -11.61
N SER A 287 -3.63 -3.32 -11.85
CA SER A 287 -3.04 -2.59 -12.98
C SER A 287 -2.95 -3.46 -14.24
N LEU A 288 -2.85 -4.77 -14.05
CA LEU A 288 -2.84 -5.74 -15.13
C LEU A 288 -4.27 -6.05 -15.59
N LYS A 289 -4.44 -6.39 -16.87
CA LYS A 289 -5.72 -6.87 -17.42
C LYS A 289 -5.94 -8.37 -17.21
N HIS A 290 -4.94 -9.06 -16.66
CA HIS A 290 -4.93 -10.49 -16.37
C HIS A 290 -4.25 -10.71 -15.01
N PRO A 291 -4.48 -11.85 -14.33
CA PRO A 291 -3.74 -12.17 -13.11
C PRO A 291 -2.24 -12.24 -13.40
N LEU A 292 -1.43 -11.95 -12.39
CA LEU A 292 0.01 -12.12 -12.47
C LEU A 292 0.33 -13.61 -12.52
N GLU A 293 1.10 -14.05 -13.52
CA GLU A 293 1.63 -15.41 -13.59
C GLU A 293 3.10 -15.41 -13.22
N VAL A 294 3.49 -16.23 -12.25
CA VAL A 294 4.90 -16.43 -11.89
C VAL A 294 5.22 -17.91 -11.72
N ILE A 295 6.51 -18.25 -11.86
CA ILE A 295 6.99 -19.60 -11.63
C ILE A 295 6.94 -19.87 -10.12
N ASP A 296 6.34 -20.99 -9.74
CA ASP A 296 6.41 -21.49 -8.37
C ASP A 296 7.84 -21.92 -8.07
N ARG A 297 8.45 -21.25 -7.08
CA ARG A 297 9.84 -21.48 -6.69
C ARG A 297 9.98 -22.69 -5.77
N ASP A 298 8.90 -23.07 -5.09
CA ASP A 298 8.86 -24.25 -4.24
C ASP A 298 8.48 -25.50 -5.05
N ASN A 299 7.76 -25.31 -6.16
CA ASN A 299 7.40 -26.36 -7.11
C ASN A 299 7.86 -26.05 -8.54
N PRO A 300 9.16 -26.28 -8.86
CA PRO A 300 9.71 -26.01 -10.18
C PRO A 300 8.88 -26.68 -11.30
N GLY A 301 8.43 -25.88 -12.27
CA GLY A 301 7.59 -26.34 -13.37
C GLY A 301 6.10 -26.05 -13.20
N MET A 302 5.65 -25.68 -11.98
CA MET A 302 4.32 -25.14 -11.77
C MET A 302 4.32 -23.62 -11.92
N LYS A 303 3.20 -23.08 -12.43
CA LYS A 303 2.92 -21.65 -12.44
C LYS A 303 1.88 -21.36 -11.39
N LEU A 304 2.07 -20.28 -10.64
CA LEU A 304 1.06 -19.74 -9.76
C LEU A 304 0.49 -18.45 -10.34
N THR A 305 -0.81 -18.29 -10.24
CA THR A 305 -1.56 -17.16 -10.79
C THR A 305 -2.39 -16.49 -9.71
N PHE A 306 -2.35 -15.16 -9.64
CA PHE A 306 -3.13 -14.40 -8.66
C PHE A 306 -3.31 -12.94 -9.08
N TRP A 307 -4.38 -12.30 -8.61
CA TRP A 307 -4.55 -10.87 -8.74
C TRP A 307 -3.91 -10.13 -7.56
N PHE A 308 -3.58 -8.86 -7.77
CA PHE A 308 -3.13 -7.98 -6.70
C PHE A 308 -3.67 -6.57 -6.96
N ALA A 309 -3.95 -5.83 -5.89
CA ALA A 309 -4.24 -4.40 -5.99
C ALA A 309 -2.92 -3.65 -6.16
N THR A 310 -2.89 -2.70 -7.08
CA THR A 310 -1.70 -1.90 -7.37
C THR A 310 -1.40 -0.97 -6.20
N GLY A 311 -0.20 -1.04 -5.62
CA GLY A 311 0.18 -0.23 -4.47
C GLY A 311 0.01 1.27 -4.72
N GLY A 312 0.46 1.75 -5.88
CA GLY A 312 0.35 3.16 -6.29
C GLY A 312 -1.07 3.64 -6.67
N ALA A 313 -2.09 2.77 -6.64
CA ALA A 313 -3.49 3.20 -6.65
C ALA A 313 -4.06 3.33 -5.23
N GLY A 314 -3.43 2.65 -4.26
CA GLY A 314 -3.96 2.39 -2.94
C GLY A 314 -4.86 1.16 -2.88
N PHE A 315 -4.92 0.56 -1.69
CA PHE A 315 -5.78 -0.59 -1.39
C PHE A 315 -6.17 -0.62 0.08
N CYS A 316 -7.25 -1.32 0.41
CA CYS A 316 -7.69 -1.52 1.79
C CYS A 316 -7.93 -2.99 2.14
N ILE A 317 -7.64 -3.35 3.38
CA ILE A 317 -7.77 -4.69 3.95
C ILE A 317 -8.59 -4.60 5.24
N SER A 318 -9.63 -5.42 5.33
CA SER A 318 -10.42 -5.57 6.56
C SER A 318 -9.62 -6.20 7.70
N ARG A 319 -9.98 -5.88 8.95
CA ARG A 319 -9.34 -6.48 10.12
C ARG A 319 -9.42 -8.00 10.14
N SER A 320 -10.57 -8.58 9.74
CA SER A 320 -10.73 -10.03 9.67
C SER A 320 -9.67 -10.67 8.76
N LEU A 321 -9.51 -10.13 7.55
CA LEU A 321 -8.53 -10.64 6.59
C LEU A 321 -7.09 -10.45 7.09
N ALA A 322 -6.77 -9.27 7.64
CA ALA A 322 -5.42 -9.01 8.13
C ALA A 322 -5.01 -9.93 9.29
N LEU A 323 -5.94 -10.32 10.17
CA LEU A 323 -5.67 -11.33 11.20
C LEU A 323 -5.31 -12.70 10.58
N LYS A 324 -5.94 -13.07 9.46
CA LYS A 324 -5.59 -14.29 8.71
C LYS A 324 -4.26 -14.17 7.97
N MET A 325 -3.88 -12.96 7.57
CA MET A 325 -2.56 -12.69 6.99
C MET A 325 -1.42 -12.74 8.02
N ALA A 326 -1.71 -12.62 9.32
CA ALA A 326 -0.70 -12.48 10.37
C ALA A 326 0.42 -13.56 10.38
N PRO A 327 0.15 -14.85 10.07
CA PRO A 327 1.20 -15.86 9.95
C PRO A 327 2.21 -15.58 8.83
N TYR A 328 1.86 -14.77 7.83
CA TYR A 328 2.70 -14.44 6.67
C TYR A 328 3.18 -12.99 6.66
N ALA A 329 2.42 -12.07 7.25
CA ALA A 329 2.64 -10.63 7.10
C ALA A 329 3.01 -9.90 8.40
N SER A 330 2.76 -10.47 9.59
CA SER A 330 3.01 -9.79 10.87
C SER A 330 4.26 -10.30 11.59
N GLY A 331 4.80 -9.49 12.50
CA GLY A 331 6.01 -9.78 13.25
C GLY A 331 7.23 -9.91 12.34
N GLY A 332 7.37 -9.01 11.37
CA GLY A 332 8.44 -9.04 10.36
C GLY A 332 8.36 -10.16 9.30
N ARG A 333 7.38 -11.07 9.38
CA ARG A 333 7.26 -12.23 8.45
C ARG A 333 6.98 -11.84 7.00
N PHE A 334 6.43 -10.65 6.77
CA PHE A 334 6.20 -10.13 5.41
C PHE A 334 7.48 -10.15 4.58
N MET A 335 8.63 -9.85 5.19
CA MET A 335 9.93 -9.90 4.52
C MET A 335 10.30 -11.30 4.06
N THR A 336 10.04 -12.31 4.89
CA THR A 336 10.30 -13.71 4.53
C THR A 336 9.47 -14.11 3.32
N THR A 337 8.17 -13.78 3.31
CA THR A 337 7.29 -14.08 2.18
C THR A 337 7.71 -13.31 0.91
N ALA A 338 8.04 -12.02 1.04
CA ALA A 338 8.50 -11.21 -0.08
C ALA A 338 9.80 -11.75 -0.70
N GLU A 339 10.77 -12.17 0.12
CA GLU A 339 12.03 -12.77 -0.35
C GLU A 339 11.85 -14.15 -0.96
N GLN A 340 10.89 -14.94 -0.49
CA GLN A 340 10.56 -16.25 -1.05
C GLN A 340 10.07 -16.11 -2.49
N ILE A 341 9.09 -15.25 -2.75
CA ILE A 341 8.49 -15.09 -4.09
C ILE A 341 9.25 -14.11 -4.98
N ARG A 342 10.09 -13.24 -4.40
CA ARG A 342 10.89 -12.21 -5.08
C ARG A 342 10.06 -11.24 -5.92
N LEU A 343 8.87 -10.89 -5.44
CA LEU A 343 7.99 -9.91 -6.08
C LEU A 343 7.93 -8.61 -5.28
N PRO A 344 7.48 -7.50 -5.90
CA PRO A 344 7.16 -6.26 -5.20
C PRO A 344 6.24 -6.46 -3.98
N ASP A 345 6.20 -5.47 -3.11
CA ASP A 345 5.42 -5.47 -1.86
C ASP A 345 3.91 -5.63 -2.11
N ASP A 346 3.35 -4.90 -3.08
CA ASP A 346 1.94 -5.02 -3.45
C ASP A 346 1.60 -6.41 -4.06
N CYS A 347 2.47 -6.95 -4.91
CA CYS A 347 2.39 -8.32 -5.39
C CYS A 347 2.48 -9.33 -4.23
N THR A 348 3.28 -9.07 -3.20
CA THR A 348 3.40 -9.94 -2.03
C THR A 348 2.12 -9.93 -1.19
N ILE A 349 1.48 -8.77 -1.01
CA ILE A 349 0.14 -8.68 -0.41
C ILE A 349 -0.87 -9.51 -1.22
N GLY A 350 -0.89 -9.34 -2.55
CA GLY A 350 -1.74 -10.14 -3.44
C GLY A 350 -1.48 -11.64 -3.33
N TYR A 351 -0.21 -12.06 -3.33
CA TYR A 351 0.18 -13.46 -3.18
C TYR A 351 -0.33 -14.05 -1.85
N ILE A 352 -0.15 -13.35 -0.74
CA ILE A 352 -0.65 -13.82 0.56
C ILE A 352 -2.18 -13.97 0.52
N ILE A 353 -2.90 -12.98 0.01
CA ILE A 353 -4.36 -12.94 0.08
C ILE A 353 -5.00 -13.91 -0.93
N GLU A 354 -4.65 -13.81 -2.21
CA GLU A 354 -5.27 -14.57 -3.29
C GLU A 354 -4.71 -15.99 -3.40
N HIS A 355 -3.38 -16.14 -3.29
CA HIS A 355 -2.75 -17.43 -3.48
C HIS A 355 -2.72 -18.27 -2.20
N LEU A 356 -2.27 -17.72 -1.06
CA LEU A 356 -2.18 -18.49 0.19
C LEU A 356 -3.53 -18.61 0.90
N LEU A 357 -4.25 -17.49 1.08
CA LEU A 357 -5.51 -17.46 1.83
C LEU A 357 -6.76 -17.73 0.97
N LYS A 358 -6.60 -17.83 -0.36
CA LYS A 358 -7.70 -18.07 -1.32
C LYS A 358 -8.83 -17.02 -1.25
N GLN A 359 -8.52 -15.81 -0.82
CA GLN A 359 -9.45 -14.70 -0.77
C GLN A 359 -9.30 -13.82 -2.02
N ARG A 360 -10.40 -13.49 -2.68
CA ARG A 360 -10.36 -12.71 -3.92
C ARG A 360 -10.25 -11.21 -3.66
N LEU A 361 -9.49 -10.53 -4.52
CA LEU A 361 -9.50 -9.08 -4.68
C LEU A 361 -10.90 -8.64 -5.12
N THR A 362 -11.50 -7.75 -4.35
CA THR A 362 -12.70 -7.03 -4.73
C THR A 362 -12.29 -5.80 -5.52
N ILE A 363 -12.57 -5.82 -6.83
CA ILE A 363 -12.18 -4.75 -7.75
C ILE A 363 -13.02 -3.50 -7.48
N ILE A 364 -12.35 -2.41 -7.10
CA ILE A 364 -12.94 -1.09 -6.89
C ILE A 364 -12.35 -0.12 -7.92
N ASN A 365 -13.15 0.26 -8.92
CA ASN A 365 -12.73 1.14 -10.02
C ASN A 365 -12.51 2.61 -9.61
N LEU A 366 -12.69 2.93 -8.33
CA LEU A 366 -12.54 4.28 -7.77
C LEU A 366 -11.11 4.59 -7.29
N PHE A 367 -10.23 3.58 -7.25
CA PHE A 367 -8.81 3.78 -6.98
C PHE A 367 -8.07 4.01 -8.29
N HIS A 368 -7.16 4.99 -8.36
CA HIS A 368 -6.43 5.31 -9.60
C HIS A 368 -4.94 5.48 -9.35
N SER A 369 -4.13 4.74 -10.12
CA SER A 369 -2.67 4.88 -10.11
C SER A 369 -2.17 5.75 -11.25
N HIS A 370 -0.93 6.21 -11.15
CA HIS A 370 -0.24 6.89 -12.25
C HIS A 370 0.15 5.94 -13.40
N LEU A 371 -0.21 4.66 -13.35
CA LEU A 371 -0.10 3.71 -14.47
C LEU A 371 -1.31 3.79 -15.41
N GLU A 372 -2.34 4.56 -15.03
CA GLU A 372 -3.54 4.81 -15.82
C GLU A 372 -3.43 6.15 -16.56
N ALA A 373 -4.22 6.32 -17.62
CA ALA A 373 -4.33 7.60 -18.31
C ALA A 373 -5.22 8.56 -17.50
N LEU A 374 -4.62 9.26 -16.51
CA LEU A 374 -5.36 10.07 -15.53
C LEU A 374 -6.15 11.23 -16.16
N TRP A 375 -5.69 11.74 -17.30
CA TRP A 375 -6.39 12.76 -18.08
C TRP A 375 -7.73 12.29 -18.68
N LEU A 376 -8.01 10.97 -18.68
CA LEU A 376 -9.30 10.43 -19.11
C LEU A 376 -10.39 10.57 -18.05
N ILE A 377 -10.01 10.70 -16.77
CA ILE A 377 -10.96 10.92 -15.69
C ILE A 377 -11.55 12.32 -15.85
N LYS A 378 -12.86 12.39 -16.10
CA LYS A 378 -13.54 13.66 -16.38
C LYS A 378 -13.81 14.42 -15.08
N ARG A 379 -13.84 15.75 -15.16
CA ARG A 379 -14.11 16.65 -14.02
C ARG A 379 -15.31 16.23 -13.16
N HIS A 380 -16.45 15.91 -13.80
CA HIS A 380 -17.68 15.47 -13.12
C HIS A 380 -17.58 14.09 -12.43
N GLN A 381 -16.51 13.33 -12.67
CA GLN A 381 -16.27 12.04 -12.03
C GLN A 381 -15.39 12.18 -10.79
N LEU A 382 -14.65 13.28 -10.65
CA LEU A 382 -13.62 13.46 -9.61
C LEU A 382 -14.20 13.34 -8.20
N GLU A 383 -15.38 13.90 -7.95
CA GLU A 383 -16.04 13.84 -6.63
C GLU A 383 -16.31 12.41 -6.13
N LYS A 384 -16.41 11.44 -7.06
CA LYS A 384 -16.77 10.04 -6.76
C LYS A 384 -15.56 9.14 -6.60
N GLN A 385 -14.38 9.56 -7.04
CA GLN A 385 -13.18 8.74 -6.95
C GLN A 385 -12.61 8.75 -5.53
N VAL A 386 -11.97 7.66 -5.15
CA VAL A 386 -11.36 7.48 -3.83
C VAL A 386 -9.91 7.94 -3.84
N THR A 387 -9.14 7.58 -4.87
CA THR A 387 -7.75 8.02 -4.99
C THR A 387 -7.43 8.55 -6.38
N PHE A 388 -6.41 9.40 -6.43
CA PHE A 388 -5.74 9.80 -7.67
C PHE A 388 -4.23 9.77 -7.42
N SER A 389 -3.44 9.62 -8.47
CA SER A 389 -1.99 9.74 -8.36
C SER A 389 -1.48 10.75 -9.39
N TYR A 390 -0.17 10.88 -9.54
CA TYR A 390 0.47 11.62 -10.61
C TYR A 390 1.84 11.01 -10.91
N SER A 391 2.34 11.21 -12.14
CA SER A 391 3.72 10.88 -12.45
C SER A 391 4.29 11.77 -13.53
N LYS A 392 5.62 11.77 -13.62
CA LYS A 392 6.36 12.37 -14.73
C LYS A 392 7.21 11.27 -15.36
N TYR A 393 6.87 10.86 -16.58
CA TYR A 393 7.61 9.84 -17.32
C TYR A 393 8.13 10.42 -18.64
N SER A 394 9.44 10.34 -18.87
CA SER A 394 10.10 10.85 -20.09
C SER A 394 9.70 12.29 -20.46
N GLY A 395 9.59 13.17 -19.45
CA GLY A 395 9.19 14.56 -19.61
C GLY A 395 7.69 14.80 -19.78
N LYS A 396 6.87 13.77 -20.00
CA LYS A 396 5.41 13.88 -20.08
C LYS A 396 4.79 13.73 -18.69
N LEU A 397 3.89 14.66 -18.35
CA LEU A 397 3.11 14.61 -17.12
C LEU A 397 1.90 13.71 -17.33
N ASN A 398 1.71 12.76 -16.42
CA ASN A 398 0.47 12.03 -16.27
C ASN A 398 -0.24 12.57 -15.02
N VAL A 399 -1.21 13.45 -15.24
CA VAL A 399 -1.95 14.18 -14.20
C VAL A 399 -3.43 14.25 -14.56
N LEU A 400 -4.26 14.61 -13.59
CA LEU A 400 -5.67 14.89 -13.82
C LEU A 400 -5.86 16.09 -14.73
N ASN A 401 -6.90 16.05 -15.56
CA ASN A 401 -7.36 17.22 -16.31
C ASN A 401 -8.36 18.03 -15.46
N VAL A 402 -7.84 18.98 -14.68
CA VAL A 402 -8.60 19.80 -13.73
C VAL A 402 -8.09 21.24 -13.75
N ASP A 403 -9.04 22.17 -13.77
CA ASP A 403 -8.76 23.61 -13.68
C ASP A 403 -8.37 24.01 -12.25
N GLY A 404 -7.62 25.10 -12.09
CA GLY A 404 -7.21 25.62 -10.79
C GLY A 404 -5.90 26.37 -10.89
N PHE A 405 -4.97 26.10 -9.97
CA PHE A 405 -3.67 26.77 -9.90
C PHE A 405 -2.86 26.62 -11.19
N ASP A 406 -1.92 27.51 -11.45
CA ASP A 406 -0.99 27.37 -12.57
C ASP A 406 -0.15 26.08 -12.47
N VAL A 407 0.26 25.54 -13.61
CA VAL A 407 1.07 24.30 -13.69
C VAL A 407 2.42 24.46 -13.00
N GLU A 408 2.96 25.68 -12.94
CA GLU A 408 4.20 25.97 -12.22
C GLU A 408 4.02 25.86 -10.70
N GLU A 409 2.83 26.22 -10.18
CA GLU A 409 2.53 26.20 -8.75
C GLU A 409 2.01 24.84 -8.26
N ASP A 410 1.30 24.11 -9.12
CA ASP A 410 0.77 22.78 -8.85
C ASP A 410 0.93 21.85 -10.06
N PRO A 411 2.17 21.40 -10.34
CA PRO A 411 2.48 20.52 -11.46
C PRO A 411 1.87 19.12 -11.32
N THR A 412 1.42 18.76 -10.11
CA THR A 412 0.83 17.45 -9.78
C THR A 412 -0.68 17.41 -9.97
N ARG A 413 -1.31 18.58 -9.99
CA ARG A 413 -2.77 18.77 -9.95
C ARG A 413 -3.46 18.36 -8.66
N LEU A 414 -2.70 18.03 -7.61
CA LEU A 414 -3.26 17.63 -6.33
C LEU A 414 -3.84 18.81 -5.53
N LYS A 415 -3.27 20.02 -5.63
CA LYS A 415 -3.88 21.20 -4.99
C LYS A 415 -5.18 21.60 -5.70
N SER A 416 -5.18 21.61 -7.04
CA SER A 416 -6.38 21.95 -7.80
C SER A 416 -7.53 20.99 -7.57
N VAL A 417 -7.27 19.67 -7.58
CA VAL A 417 -8.34 18.70 -7.24
C VAL A 417 -8.78 18.85 -5.77
N HIS A 418 -7.87 19.18 -4.85
CA HIS A 418 -8.25 19.46 -3.46
C HIS A 418 -9.25 20.61 -3.37
N CYS A 419 -8.95 21.73 -4.01
CA CYS A 419 -9.80 22.91 -3.97
C CYS A 419 -11.08 22.77 -4.77
N LEU A 420 -11.10 21.94 -5.82
CA LEU A 420 -12.33 21.53 -6.47
C LEU A 420 -13.27 20.79 -5.52
N LEU A 421 -12.72 19.87 -4.71
CA LEU A 421 -13.50 19.01 -3.81
C LEU A 421 -13.85 19.69 -2.49
N PHE A 422 -12.98 20.59 -2.00
CA PHE A 422 -13.05 21.22 -0.70
C PHE A 422 -12.71 22.72 -0.79
N PRO A 423 -13.56 23.53 -1.46
CA PRO A 423 -13.24 24.93 -1.78
C PRO A 423 -13.13 25.85 -0.56
N THR A 424 -13.61 25.42 0.61
CA THR A 424 -13.59 26.20 1.85
C THR A 424 -12.26 26.12 2.60
N PHE A 425 -11.29 25.36 2.11
CA PHE A 425 -9.95 25.29 2.70
C PHE A 425 -9.18 26.59 2.45
N ARG A 426 -8.40 27.02 3.43
CA ARG A 426 -7.67 28.30 3.37
C ARG A 426 -6.70 28.35 2.19
N GLU A 427 -6.08 27.22 1.88
CA GLU A 427 -5.18 27.04 0.74
C GLU A 427 -5.86 27.28 -0.61
N CYS A 428 -7.20 27.28 -0.66
CA CYS A 428 -8.00 27.47 -1.85
C CYS A 428 -8.49 28.90 -2.05
N GLU A 429 -8.30 29.78 -1.06
CA GLU A 429 -8.75 31.18 -1.10
C GLU A 429 -8.10 31.98 -2.24
N THR A 430 -6.92 31.56 -2.70
CA THR A 430 -6.17 32.23 -3.77
C THR A 430 -6.64 31.85 -5.18
N LEU A 431 -7.53 30.86 -5.32
CA LEU A 431 -8.11 30.53 -6.61
C LEU A 431 -9.19 31.55 -6.97
N PRO A 432 -9.20 32.07 -8.22
CA PRO A 432 -10.34 32.84 -8.70
C PRO A 432 -11.60 31.99 -8.54
N ARG A 433 -12.58 32.50 -7.77
CA ARG A 433 -13.90 31.89 -7.75
C ARG A 433 -14.51 32.11 -9.12
N HIS A 434 -14.66 31.05 -9.90
CA HIS A 434 -15.54 31.07 -11.06
C HIS A 434 -16.99 31.00 -10.56
N ASP A 435 -17.43 32.08 -9.90
CA ASP A 435 -18.84 32.34 -9.62
C ASP A 435 -19.29 33.40 -10.62
N GLU A 436 -19.71 32.94 -11.82
CA GLU A 436 -20.86 33.40 -12.63
C GLU A 436 -20.97 32.61 -13.94
#